data_AF-A0A7S1XMW2-F1
#
_entry.id   AF-A0A7S1XMW2-F1
#
_cell.length_a   1.000
_cell.length_b   1.000
_cell.length_c   1.000
_cell.angle_alpha   90.00
_cell.angle_beta   90.00
_cell.angle_gamma   90.00
#
_symmetry.space_group_name_H-M   'P 1'
#
loop_
_entity.id
_entity.type
_entity.pdbx_description
1 polymer ?
#
loop_
_entity_poly.entity_id
_entity_poly.type
_entity_poly.pdbx_seq_one_letter_code
_entity_poly.pdbx_strand_id
1 'polypeptide(L)'
;FLALVPYMHLLPHKEGSGDGVYMELDFTLSFSPGGSVEEGEGLTLDRGNFSDAEQLLRYQRVQREENEFNIMRTLMPGVRYKHEDLREAPNEWRIRDWREMLRMPPIQRELFDA
;
A
#
# COMPACT_ATOMS: atom_id res chain seq x y z
N PHE A 1 2.84 -18.79 7.56
CA PHE A 1 1.66 -18.86 8.44
C PHE A 1 1.38 -17.43 8.94
N LEU A 2 0.12 -17.07 9.19
CA LEU A 2 -0.21 -15.80 9.83
C LEU A 2 -0.44 -16.08 11.32
N ALA A 3 0.20 -15.32 12.19
CA ALA A 3 -0.02 -15.39 13.63
C ALA A 3 0.02 -14.01 14.27
N LEU A 4 -0.74 -13.88 15.35
CA LEU A 4 -0.70 -12.71 16.21
C LEU A 4 0.42 -12.89 17.23
N VAL A 5 1.39 -11.99 17.19
CA VAL A 5 2.45 -11.92 18.18
C VAL A 5 2.02 -10.92 19.26
N PRO A 6 1.86 -11.36 20.52
CA PRO A 6 1.54 -10.46 21.62
C PRO A 6 2.54 -9.30 21.70
N TYR A 7 2.06 -8.12 22.08
CA TYR A 7 2.84 -6.88 22.28
C TYR A 7 3.50 -6.26 21.04
N MET A 8 3.88 -7.03 20.00
CA MET A 8 4.50 -6.44 18.82
C MET A 8 3.60 -5.47 18.04
N HIS A 9 2.28 -5.69 18.11
CA HIS A 9 1.31 -4.78 17.48
C HIS A 9 1.30 -3.37 18.12
N LEU A 10 1.84 -3.22 19.33
CA LEU A 10 1.96 -1.94 20.02
C LEU A 10 3.14 -1.11 19.52
N LEU A 11 4.14 -1.75 18.89
CA LEU A 11 5.32 -1.07 18.39
C LEU A 11 4.96 -0.23 17.16
N PRO A 12 5.15 1.11 17.19
CA PRO A 12 4.94 1.94 16.02
C PRO A 12 5.89 1.55 14.88
N HIS A 13 5.41 1.71 13.66
CA HIS A 13 6.24 1.54 12.49
C HIS A 13 7.15 2.75 12.28
N LYS A 14 8.44 2.52 12.06
CA LYS A 14 9.41 3.50 11.54
C LYS A 14 10.27 2.82 10.48
N GLU A 15 10.40 3.42 9.31
CA GLU A 15 11.23 2.88 8.22
C GLU A 15 12.69 2.84 8.65
N GLY A 16 13.40 1.75 8.35
CA GLY A 16 14.79 1.56 8.73
C GLY A 16 15.02 1.41 10.24
N SER A 17 13.96 1.24 11.05
CA SER A 17 14.07 0.99 12.48
C SER A 17 14.09 -0.50 12.80
N GLY A 18 14.99 -0.91 13.68
CA GLY A 18 15.09 -2.31 14.03
C GLY A 18 15.74 -3.18 12.97
N ASP A 19 16.14 -4.38 13.39
CA ASP A 19 16.72 -5.38 12.51
C ASP A 19 15.65 -6.35 11.98
N GLY A 20 14.36 -6.02 12.12
CA GLY A 20 13.24 -6.92 11.80
C GLY A 20 12.89 -7.87 12.94
N VAL A 21 12.01 -8.84 12.64
CA VAL A 21 11.52 -9.85 13.59
C VAL A 21 11.88 -11.24 13.08
N TYR A 22 12.62 -11.98 13.88
CA TYR A 22 13.10 -13.32 13.53
C TYR A 22 12.48 -14.37 14.42
N MET A 23 12.21 -15.54 13.85
CA MET A 23 11.88 -16.74 14.62
C MET A 23 13.14 -17.56 14.79
N GLU A 24 13.47 -17.88 16.03
CA GLU A 24 14.63 -18.69 16.38
C GLU A 24 14.28 -20.17 16.47
N LEU A 25 15.31 -21.03 16.51
CA LEU A 25 15.15 -22.50 16.52
C LEU A 25 14.45 -23.02 17.78
N ASP A 26 14.44 -22.23 18.84
CA ASP A 26 13.76 -22.52 20.11
C ASP A 26 12.30 -22.00 20.13
N PHE A 27 11.75 -21.65 18.96
CA PHE A 27 10.42 -21.07 18.80
C PHE A 27 10.23 -19.73 19.52
N THR A 28 11.31 -19.02 19.84
CA THR A 28 11.24 -17.65 20.31
C THR A 28 11.18 -16.68 19.14
N LEU A 29 10.64 -15.49 19.41
CA LEU A 29 10.67 -14.37 18.46
C LEU A 29 11.64 -13.33 19.02
N SER A 30 12.68 -13.02 18.25
CA SER A 30 13.62 -11.96 18.58
C SER A 30 13.36 -10.75 17.69
N PHE A 31 13.45 -9.58 18.33
CA PHE A 31 13.45 -8.29 17.66
C PHE A 31 14.57 -7.45 18.26
N SER A 32 15.23 -6.66 17.42
CA SER A 32 16.27 -5.72 17.84
C SER A 32 15.86 -4.33 17.37
N PRO A 33 16.08 -3.26 18.18
CA PRO A 33 15.80 -1.88 17.78
C PRO A 33 16.78 -1.33 16.72
N GLY A 34 17.80 -2.10 16.30
CA GLY A 34 18.67 -1.75 15.17
C GLY A 34 19.67 -0.62 15.46
N GLY A 35 19.60 -0.01 16.66
CA GLY A 35 20.48 1.06 17.12
C GLY A 35 20.40 1.26 18.63
N SER A 36 21.17 2.24 19.13
CA SER A 36 21.08 2.66 20.53
C SER A 36 19.76 3.39 20.78
N VAL A 37 19.00 2.93 21.76
CA VAL A 37 17.76 3.57 22.20
C VAL A 37 18.05 4.23 23.54
N GLU A 38 17.74 5.52 23.67
CA GLU A 38 17.92 6.24 24.93
C GLU A 38 16.77 5.97 25.91
N GLU A 39 17.02 6.19 27.20
CA GLU A 39 15.98 6.06 28.21
C GLU A 39 14.83 7.04 27.94
N GLY A 40 13.60 6.53 27.88
CA GLY A 40 12.40 7.32 27.58
C GLY A 40 12.07 7.42 26.09
N GLU A 41 12.94 6.93 25.20
CA GLU A 41 12.64 6.85 23.77
C GLU A 41 11.74 5.65 23.46
N GLY A 42 10.75 5.86 22.58
CA GLY A 42 9.83 4.82 22.17
C GLY A 42 10.47 3.81 21.22
N LEU A 43 10.29 2.52 21.48
CA LEU A 43 10.72 1.46 20.57
C LEU A 43 9.88 1.51 19.29
N THR A 44 10.53 1.36 18.15
CA THR A 44 9.92 1.33 16.81
C THR A 44 10.33 0.06 16.08
N LEU A 45 9.56 -0.32 15.07
CA LEU A 45 9.80 -1.52 14.25
C LEU A 45 9.62 -1.21 12.77
N ASP A 46 10.54 -1.65 11.92
CA ASP A 46 10.31 -1.70 10.49
C ASP A 46 9.42 -2.91 10.15
N ARG A 47 8.25 -2.63 9.55
CA ARG A 47 7.28 -3.65 9.13
C ARG A 47 7.51 -4.10 7.69
N GLY A 48 8.47 -3.50 6.99
CA GLY A 48 8.80 -3.71 5.59
C GLY A 48 8.28 -2.60 4.66
N ASN A 49 8.57 -2.80 3.38
CA ASN A 49 8.40 -1.79 2.32
C ASN A 49 6.92 -1.66 1.93
N PHE A 50 6.18 -0.81 2.63
CA PHE A 50 4.78 -0.52 2.36
C PHE A 50 4.58 0.92 1.91
N SER A 51 3.76 1.11 0.88
CA SER A 51 3.29 2.43 0.49
C SER A 51 2.40 3.07 1.55
N ASP A 52 2.25 4.40 1.53
CA ASP A 52 1.40 5.10 2.50
C ASP A 52 -0.05 4.61 2.48
N ALA A 53 -0.55 4.28 1.29
CA ALA A 53 -1.88 3.70 1.13
C ALA A 53 -2.00 2.33 1.81
N GLU A 54 -0.99 1.48 1.69
CA GLU A 54 -0.97 0.18 2.36
C GLU A 54 -0.79 0.31 3.87
N GLN A 55 0.05 1.24 4.33
CA GLN A 55 0.21 1.53 5.74
C GLN A 55 -1.10 2.03 6.36
N LEU A 56 -1.80 2.93 5.67
CA LEU A 56 -3.11 3.43 6.11
C LEU A 56 -4.15 2.30 6.17
N LEU A 57 -4.25 1.47 5.13
CA LEU A 57 -5.25 0.41 5.08
C LEU A 57 -4.98 -0.72 6.08
N ARG A 58 -3.72 -1.08 6.29
CA ARG A 58 -3.32 -2.19 7.18
C ARG A 58 -3.24 -1.77 8.64
N TYR A 59 -2.79 -0.54 8.90
CA TYR A 59 -2.40 -0.11 10.24
C TYR A 59 -3.08 1.18 10.69
N GLN A 60 -3.95 1.76 9.87
CA GLN A 60 -4.70 2.99 10.17
C GLN A 60 -3.79 4.18 10.54
N ARG A 61 -2.56 4.16 10.04
CA ARG A 61 -1.53 5.16 10.33
C ARG A 61 -0.60 5.32 9.15
N VAL A 62 -0.21 6.56 8.88
CA VAL A 62 0.81 6.94 7.89
C VAL A 62 1.91 7.69 8.62
N GLN A 63 3.16 7.45 8.24
CA GLN A 63 4.30 8.19 8.78
C GLN A 63 4.30 9.64 8.27
N ARG A 64 4.96 10.53 9.01
CA ARG A 64 5.13 11.93 8.58
C ARG A 64 6.37 12.15 7.73
N GLU A 65 7.32 11.24 7.84
CA GLU A 65 8.57 11.23 7.11
C GLU A 65 8.31 10.81 5.65
N GLU A 66 9.23 11.14 4.76
CA GLU A 66 9.14 10.75 3.35
C GLU A 66 9.31 9.23 3.24
N ASN A 67 8.37 8.57 2.56
CA ASN A 67 8.37 7.12 2.35
C ASN A 67 8.91 6.80 0.95
N GLU A 68 10.08 6.18 0.88
CA GLU A 68 10.75 5.83 -0.38
C GLU A 68 9.98 4.78 -1.20
N PHE A 69 9.10 4.02 -0.54
CA PHE A 69 8.28 2.97 -1.13
C PHE A 69 6.86 3.45 -1.49
N ASN A 70 6.60 4.75 -1.42
CA ASN A 70 5.30 5.28 -1.77
C ASN A 70 5.04 5.13 -3.28
N ILE A 71 3.86 4.62 -3.64
CA ILE A 71 3.50 4.38 -5.03
C ILE A 71 2.11 4.91 -5.34
N MET A 72 1.96 5.50 -6.52
CA MET A 72 0.65 5.79 -7.10
C MET A 72 0.27 4.68 -8.06
N ARG A 73 -0.89 4.06 -7.82
CA ARG A 73 -1.43 3.02 -8.71
C ARG A 73 -2.42 3.68 -9.66
N THR A 74 -2.13 3.60 -10.96
CA THR A 74 -3.09 3.96 -12.00
C THR A 74 -3.67 2.69 -12.62
N LEU A 75 -4.94 2.76 -13.00
CA LEU A 75 -5.59 1.66 -13.68
C LEU A 75 -5.16 1.64 -15.14
N MET A 76 -4.82 0.44 -15.64
CA MET A 76 -4.61 0.30 -17.08
C MET A 76 -5.94 0.47 -17.82
N PRO A 77 -5.97 1.29 -18.89
CA PRO A 77 -7.17 1.49 -19.68
C PRO A 77 -7.65 0.16 -20.26
N GLY A 78 -8.95 -0.11 -20.15
CA GLY A 78 -9.57 -1.31 -20.72
C GLY A 78 -9.46 -2.58 -19.88
N VAL A 79 -8.86 -2.54 -18.68
CA VAL A 79 -8.91 -3.68 -17.75
C VAL A 79 -10.34 -3.84 -17.22
N ARG A 80 -11.03 -4.90 -17.67
CA ARG A 80 -12.33 -5.31 -17.13
C ARG A 80 -12.11 -6.02 -15.80
N TYR A 81 -12.68 -5.49 -14.73
CA TYR A 81 -12.70 -6.19 -13.45
C TYR A 81 -13.54 -7.47 -13.57
N LYS A 82 -13.00 -8.59 -13.08
CA LYS A 82 -13.78 -9.79 -12.74
C LYS A 82 -14.27 -9.77 -11.27
N HIS A 83 -14.26 -8.60 -10.61
CA HIS A 83 -14.89 -8.47 -9.31
C HIS A 83 -16.37 -8.18 -9.52
N GLU A 84 -17.21 -9.13 -9.11
CA GLU A 84 -18.67 -9.06 -9.18
C GLU A 84 -19.26 -7.88 -8.37
N ASP A 85 -18.46 -7.22 -7.54
CA ASP A 85 -18.86 -6.08 -6.71
C ASP A 85 -18.76 -4.70 -7.42
N LEU A 86 -18.28 -4.64 -8.67
CA LEU A 86 -18.24 -3.42 -9.49
C LEU A 86 -19.26 -3.44 -10.64
N ARG A 87 -20.35 -4.21 -10.48
CA ARG A 87 -21.39 -4.39 -11.51
C ARG A 87 -22.15 -3.11 -11.90
N GLU A 88 -21.93 -1.98 -11.23
CA GLU A 88 -22.75 -0.76 -11.45
C GLU A 88 -21.96 0.54 -11.68
N ALA A 89 -20.79 0.51 -12.33
CA ALA A 89 -20.20 1.74 -12.88
C ALA A 89 -19.74 1.58 -14.34
N PRO A 90 -20.28 2.36 -15.29
CA PRO A 90 -20.09 2.13 -16.72
C PRO A 90 -18.65 2.39 -17.16
N ASN A 91 -17.96 1.35 -17.65
CA ASN A 91 -16.59 1.50 -18.13
C ASN A 91 -16.45 2.45 -19.34
N GLU A 92 -17.54 2.79 -20.03
CA GLU A 92 -17.50 3.62 -21.24
C GLU A 92 -17.22 5.12 -20.97
N TRP A 93 -17.84 5.74 -19.96
CA TRP A 93 -17.57 7.17 -19.65
C TRP A 93 -16.14 7.37 -19.14
N ARG A 94 -15.61 6.42 -18.36
CA ARG A 94 -14.23 6.49 -17.86
C ARG A 94 -13.20 6.40 -18.98
N ILE A 95 -13.47 5.59 -20.00
CA ILE A 95 -12.58 5.51 -21.18
C ILE A 95 -12.67 6.80 -21.99
N ARG A 96 -13.87 7.38 -22.14
CA ARG A 96 -14.06 8.65 -22.83
C ARG A 96 -13.35 9.80 -22.13
N ASP A 97 -13.57 9.99 -20.82
CA ASP A 97 -12.94 11.04 -20.03
C ASP A 97 -11.40 10.96 -20.09
N TRP A 98 -10.86 9.73 -20.04
CA TRP A 98 -9.42 9.50 -20.14
C TRP A 98 -8.86 9.85 -21.52
N ARG A 99 -9.62 9.56 -22.59
CA ARG A 99 -9.23 9.92 -23.96
C ARG A 99 -9.30 11.42 -24.19
N GLU A 100 -10.29 12.10 -23.60
CA GLU A 100 -10.40 13.55 -23.63
C GLU A 100 -9.22 14.20 -22.87
N MET A 101 -8.90 13.72 -21.68
CA MET A 101 -7.74 14.20 -20.89
C MET A 101 -6.41 14.02 -21.63
N LEU A 102 -6.25 12.91 -22.36
CA LEU A 102 -5.03 12.60 -23.12
C LEU A 102 -5.04 13.12 -24.56
N ARG A 103 -6.08 13.90 -24.95
CA ARG A 103 -6.25 14.43 -26.31
C ARG A 103 -6.12 13.37 -27.40
N MET A 104 -6.63 12.16 -27.13
CA MET A 104 -6.62 11.09 -28.10
C MET A 104 -7.70 11.32 -29.18
N PRO A 105 -7.46 10.88 -30.43
CA PRO A 105 -8.48 10.96 -31.48
C PRO A 105 -9.74 10.16 -31.11
N PRO A 106 -10.94 10.53 -31.60
CA PRO A 106 -12.18 9.81 -31.31
C PRO A 106 -12.12 8.35 -31.76
N ILE A 107 -12.84 7.47 -31.07
CA ILE A 107 -12.91 6.05 -31.45
C ILE A 107 -13.74 5.94 -32.73
N GLN A 108 -13.40 5.03 -33.65
CA GLN A 108 -14.13 4.84 -34.92
C GLN A 108 -15.65 4.75 -34.74
N ARG A 109 -16.14 4.11 -33.66
CA ARG A 109 -17.57 4.01 -33.35
C ARG A 109 -18.23 5.39 -33.12
N GLU A 110 -17.52 6.33 -32.49
CA GLU A 110 -18.00 7.70 -32.26
C GLU A 110 -18.08 8.53 -33.56
N LEU A 111 -17.35 8.12 -34.61
CA LEU A 111 -17.43 8.77 -35.94
C LEU A 111 -18.69 8.38 -36.71
N PHE A 112 -19.34 7.27 -36.35
CA PHE A 112 -20.52 6.74 -37.05
C PHE A 112 -21.84 7.00 -36.29
N ASP A 113 -21.75 7.39 -35.02
CA ASP A 113 -22.90 7.70 -34.16
C ASP A 113 -23.20 9.22 -34.05
N ALA A 114 -22.52 10.06 -34.85
CA ALA A 114 -22.65 11.54 -34.88
C ALA A 114 -23.53 12.05 -36.03
#